data_AF-A0A562HUY9-F1
#
_entry.id   AF-A0A562HUY9-F1
#
_cell.length_a   1.000
_cell.length_b   1.000
_cell.length_c   1.000
_cell.angle_alpha   90.00
_cell.angle_beta   90.00
_cell.angle_gamma   90.00
#
_symmetry.space_group_name_H-M   'P 1'
#
loop_
_entity.id
_entity.type
_entity.pdbx_description
1 polymer ?
#
loop_
_entity_poly.entity_id
_entity_poly.type
_entity_poly.pdbx_seq_one_letter_code
_entity_poly.pdbx_strand_id
1 'polypeptide(L)'
;MTTTTETTSAGVQGEPVPPSDGGAERVEDRIKLIILGGIMIAALAASFTHMKDWTMELMPEGTSDWFGWVNAVISELVPLVATLSLRKRLRQGKPLWSYALVMLLLGAVLSLAAQLSAVGEDAGWSAKFLACLPSLAFLFLSKLVMGDLDSGRKHAEIEAERQRQAAAEAARRAEEVRAARAETAAARRAQAEAEETARVETARSEAETAARVAAETRAVEAETAAQAQAEKQAEIEAATEAEIAAHAQAAAEARKAVEAAEQRAAAAIEAARLAEGRLAEARDAADRAAAARVLAEQTATEQARILTEAAEQAERDYQDALAEARLDARAAHDRAAELDETARALRAQLDEAQRFAERQATARARAEQEAQAIIDARDGLVNELERTRRALARAQEKAETSTSRQPEIVRPAARKSLASVPATLPDNLPEVDKVRPETVALILAARAENPDATQAELAEITKISDRTIRRVLNAVPAEIVGQVLALTSGRVA
;
A
#
# COMPACT_ATOMS: atom_id res chain seq x y z
N MET A 1 -89.87 -102.88 14.48
CA MET A 1 -89.53 -103.95 13.52
C MET A 1 -88.90 -103.24 12.33
N THR A 2 -87.57 -103.43 12.11
CA THR A 2 -86.77 -103.16 10.87
C THR A 2 -86.84 -101.74 10.25
N THR A 3 -85.78 -101.01 9.86
CA THR A 3 -84.33 -101.27 9.70
C THR A 3 -83.63 -99.93 9.37
N THR A 4 -82.48 -99.71 9.98
CA THR A 4 -81.19 -99.13 9.48
C THR A 4 -81.14 -98.28 8.19
N THR A 5 -80.40 -97.17 8.25
CA THR A 5 -79.13 -96.99 7.49
C THR A 5 -78.27 -95.85 8.06
N GLU A 6 -77.02 -96.18 8.36
CA GLU A 6 -75.90 -95.31 8.73
C GLU A 6 -75.27 -94.64 7.50
N THR A 7 -74.66 -93.45 7.68
CA THR A 7 -73.32 -93.06 7.17
C THR A 7 -72.98 -91.66 7.74
N THR A 8 -72.08 -91.46 8.70
CA THR A 8 -70.60 -91.56 8.78
C THR A 8 -69.85 -90.24 8.46
N SER A 9 -69.33 -89.64 9.54
CA SER A 9 -67.99 -89.05 9.76
C SER A 9 -67.40 -88.02 8.79
N ALA A 10 -67.11 -86.81 9.31
CA ALA A 10 -65.74 -86.27 9.39
C ALA A 10 -65.71 -85.01 10.29
N GLY A 11 -65.59 -85.21 11.60
CA GLY A 11 -65.23 -84.15 12.54
C GLY A 11 -63.71 -84.03 12.62
N VAL A 12 -63.15 -82.96 12.02
CA VAL A 12 -61.75 -82.58 12.20
C VAL A 12 -61.61 -81.92 13.57
N GLN A 13 -60.91 -82.61 14.46
CA GLN A 13 -60.49 -82.12 15.76
C GLN A 13 -59.55 -80.93 15.57
N GLY A 14 -59.90 -79.77 16.13
CA GLY A 14 -59.00 -78.63 16.23
C GLY A 14 -57.98 -78.88 17.34
N GLU A 15 -56.69 -78.85 16.98
CA GLU A 15 -55.58 -78.73 17.91
C GLU A 15 -55.73 -77.50 18.82
N PRO A 16 -55.25 -77.56 20.08
CA PRO A 16 -55.15 -76.40 20.95
C PRO A 16 -54.01 -75.49 20.48
N VAL A 17 -54.35 -74.30 20.01
CA VAL A 17 -53.41 -73.20 19.74
C VAL A 17 -52.78 -72.74 21.07
N PRO A 18 -51.45 -72.65 21.20
CA PRO A 18 -50.81 -72.14 22.42
C PRO A 18 -51.10 -70.64 22.61
N PRO A 19 -51.15 -70.15 23.86
CA PRO A 19 -51.34 -68.72 24.13
C PRO A 19 -50.13 -67.93 23.60
N SER A 20 -50.40 -66.91 22.78
CA SER A 20 -49.39 -65.97 22.30
C SER A 20 -48.97 -65.02 23.43
N ASP A 21 -47.67 -64.96 23.68
CA ASP A 21 -47.00 -64.01 24.60
C ASP A 21 -47.05 -62.57 24.05
N GLY A 22 -48.26 -62.00 23.98
CA GLY A 22 -48.50 -60.67 23.39
C GLY A 22 -47.90 -59.48 24.16
N GLY A 23 -47.23 -59.72 25.30
CA GLY A 23 -46.56 -58.69 26.09
C GLY A 23 -45.09 -58.48 25.71
N ALA A 24 -44.34 -59.57 25.53
CA ALA A 24 -42.92 -59.54 25.16
C ALA A 24 -42.74 -59.03 23.72
N GLU A 25 -43.61 -59.49 22.82
CA GLU A 25 -43.60 -59.11 21.40
C GLU A 25 -43.83 -57.60 21.21
N ARG A 26 -44.73 -56.99 22.01
CA ARG A 26 -45.00 -55.54 21.96
C ARG A 26 -43.85 -54.69 22.49
N VAL A 27 -43.14 -55.15 23.52
CA VAL A 27 -41.98 -54.44 24.07
C VAL A 27 -40.81 -54.53 23.09
N GLU A 28 -40.60 -55.71 22.50
CA GLU A 28 -39.58 -55.93 21.47
C GLU A 28 -39.83 -55.06 20.25
N ASP A 29 -41.08 -54.98 19.77
CA ASP A 29 -41.46 -54.11 18.65
C ASP A 29 -41.26 -52.63 18.96
N ARG A 30 -41.54 -52.21 20.20
CA ARG A 30 -41.35 -50.81 20.62
C ARG A 30 -39.87 -50.45 20.74
N ILE A 31 -39.04 -51.36 21.23
CA ILE A 31 -37.59 -51.20 21.29
C ILE A 31 -37.01 -51.16 19.87
N LYS A 32 -37.44 -52.07 18.97
CA LYS A 32 -37.06 -52.04 17.54
C LYS A 32 -37.43 -50.70 16.90
N LEU A 33 -38.61 -50.16 17.18
CA LEU A 33 -39.04 -48.86 16.67
C LEU A 33 -38.13 -47.72 17.16
N ILE A 34 -37.78 -47.71 18.45
CA ILE A 34 -36.91 -46.67 19.04
C ILE A 34 -35.50 -46.75 18.45
N ILE A 35 -34.93 -47.96 18.37
CA ILE A 35 -33.59 -48.18 17.79
C ILE A 35 -33.58 -47.76 16.32
N LEU A 36 -34.58 -48.19 15.55
CA LEU A 36 -34.68 -47.83 14.13
C LEU A 36 -34.88 -46.33 13.94
N GLY A 37 -35.69 -45.70 14.80
CA GLY A 37 -35.87 -44.24 14.82
C GLY A 37 -34.56 -43.50 15.13
N GLY A 38 -33.79 -43.98 16.11
CA GLY A 38 -32.48 -43.43 16.45
C GLY A 38 -31.47 -43.56 15.30
N ILE A 39 -31.40 -44.73 14.66
CA ILE A 39 -30.56 -44.96 13.48
C ILE A 39 -30.97 -44.02 12.35
N MET A 40 -32.27 -43.84 12.11
CA MET A 40 -32.77 -42.94 11.07
C MET A 40 -32.40 -41.48 11.33
N ILE A 41 -32.51 -41.01 12.59
CA ILE A 41 -32.13 -39.64 12.96
C ILE A 41 -30.63 -39.42 12.78
N ALA A 42 -29.80 -40.36 13.24
CA ALA A 42 -28.35 -40.28 13.08
C ALA A 42 -27.91 -40.33 11.61
N ALA A 43 -28.53 -41.21 10.81
CA ALA A 43 -28.29 -41.31 9.39
C ALA A 43 -28.69 -40.02 8.65
N LEU A 44 -29.84 -39.44 8.99
CA LEU A 44 -30.26 -38.14 8.45
C LEU A 44 -29.27 -37.05 8.81
N ALA A 45 -28.87 -36.93 10.09
CA ALA A 45 -27.91 -35.92 10.52
C ALA A 45 -26.57 -36.03 9.76
N ALA A 46 -26.05 -37.26 9.58
CA ALA A 46 -24.84 -37.50 8.80
C ALA A 46 -25.02 -37.13 7.32
N SER A 47 -26.17 -37.47 6.72
CA SER A 47 -26.48 -37.12 5.32
C SER A 47 -26.53 -35.60 5.13
N PHE A 48 -27.20 -34.88 6.04
CA PHE A 48 -27.27 -33.42 6.02
C PHE A 48 -25.89 -32.77 6.10
N THR A 49 -25.02 -33.23 7.00
CA THR A 49 -23.66 -32.70 7.11
C THR A 49 -22.84 -32.98 5.86
N HIS A 50 -22.93 -34.19 5.31
CA HIS A 50 -22.17 -34.57 4.12
C HIS A 50 -22.62 -33.78 2.88
N MET A 51 -23.93 -33.62 2.69
CA MET A 51 -24.50 -32.85 1.58
C MET A 51 -24.15 -31.36 1.69
N LYS A 52 -24.12 -30.81 2.92
CA LYS A 52 -23.65 -29.44 3.17
C LYS A 52 -22.18 -29.30 2.78
N ASP A 53 -21.32 -30.17 3.29
CA ASP A 53 -19.86 -30.10 3.06
C ASP A 53 -19.54 -30.23 1.57
N TRP A 54 -20.17 -31.19 0.88
CA TRP A 54 -20.04 -31.35 -0.57
C TRP A 54 -20.53 -30.12 -1.33
N THR A 55 -21.66 -29.53 -0.94
CA THR A 55 -22.18 -28.32 -1.58
C THR A 55 -21.20 -27.14 -1.41
N MET A 56 -20.61 -26.99 -0.22
CA MET A 56 -19.69 -25.89 0.06
C MET A 56 -18.34 -26.05 -0.66
N GLU A 57 -17.88 -27.28 -0.90
CA GLU A 57 -16.65 -27.56 -1.66
C GLU A 57 -16.76 -27.15 -3.14
N LEU A 58 -17.97 -27.14 -3.69
CA LEU A 58 -18.25 -26.75 -5.08
C LEU A 58 -18.53 -25.26 -5.27
N MET A 59 -18.60 -24.48 -4.18
CA MET A 59 -18.96 -23.06 -4.22
C MET A 59 -17.72 -22.16 -4.10
N PRO A 60 -17.73 -20.96 -4.69
CA PRO A 60 -16.64 -20.00 -4.55
C PRO A 60 -16.38 -19.60 -3.09
N GLU A 61 -15.12 -19.33 -2.77
CA GLU A 61 -14.71 -18.83 -1.45
C GLU A 61 -15.51 -17.56 -1.09
N GLY A 62 -16.02 -17.51 0.14
CA GLY A 62 -16.88 -16.42 0.63
C GLY A 62 -18.39 -16.66 0.52
N THR A 63 -18.81 -17.80 -0.04
CA THR A 63 -20.22 -18.24 0.03
C THR A 63 -20.59 -18.57 1.48
N SER A 64 -21.75 -18.13 1.96
CA SER A 64 -22.17 -18.37 3.34
C SER A 64 -22.64 -19.81 3.57
N ASP A 65 -22.23 -20.42 4.69
CA ASP A 65 -22.57 -21.79 5.10
C ASP A 65 -24.08 -22.10 5.08
N TRP A 66 -24.95 -21.10 5.26
CA TRP A 66 -26.40 -21.31 5.23
C TRP A 66 -26.89 -21.83 3.88
N PHE A 67 -26.20 -21.50 2.78
CA PHE A 67 -26.53 -22.03 1.45
C PHE A 67 -26.35 -23.54 1.37
N GLY A 68 -25.26 -24.07 1.93
CA GLY A 68 -25.02 -25.51 2.02
C GLY A 68 -26.11 -26.22 2.81
N TRP A 69 -26.52 -25.63 3.94
CA TRP A 69 -27.62 -26.16 4.76
C TRP A 69 -28.97 -26.14 4.02
N VAL A 70 -29.30 -25.05 3.34
CA VAL A 70 -30.55 -24.94 2.57
C VAL A 70 -30.58 -25.94 1.41
N ASN A 71 -29.46 -26.09 0.70
CA ASN A 71 -29.36 -27.08 -0.38
C ASN A 71 -29.52 -28.51 0.15
N ALA A 72 -28.93 -28.82 1.31
CA ALA A 72 -29.09 -30.12 1.96
C ALA A 72 -30.55 -30.37 2.37
N VAL A 73 -31.24 -29.38 2.94
CA VAL A 73 -32.68 -29.44 3.27
C VAL A 73 -33.54 -29.70 2.05
N ILE A 74 -33.33 -28.96 0.96
CA ILE A 74 -34.10 -29.14 -0.27
C ILE A 74 -33.84 -30.52 -0.87
N SER A 75 -32.57 -30.93 -0.94
CA SER A 75 -32.17 -32.20 -1.57
C SER A 75 -32.68 -33.44 -0.82
N GLU A 76 -32.78 -33.39 0.51
CA GLU A 76 -33.29 -34.52 1.33
C GLU A 76 -34.83 -34.51 1.45
N LEU A 77 -35.46 -33.33 1.55
CA LEU A 77 -36.91 -33.25 1.73
C LEU A 77 -37.69 -33.44 0.44
N VAL A 78 -37.15 -33.06 -0.72
CA VAL A 78 -37.86 -33.23 -2.01
C VAL A 78 -38.15 -34.70 -2.32
N PRO A 79 -37.20 -35.65 -2.21
CA PRO A 79 -37.46 -37.08 -2.36
C PRO A 79 -38.46 -37.62 -1.33
N LEU A 80 -38.41 -37.13 -0.08
CA LEU A 80 -39.34 -37.53 0.98
C LEU A 80 -40.78 -37.07 0.67
N VAL A 81 -40.96 -35.83 0.22
CA VAL A 81 -42.27 -35.30 -0.19
C VAL A 81 -42.77 -36.01 -1.44
N ALA A 82 -41.89 -36.34 -2.39
CA ALA A 82 -42.24 -37.10 -3.58
C ALA A 82 -42.72 -38.52 -3.24
N THR A 83 -42.05 -39.22 -2.33
CA THR A 83 -42.44 -40.57 -1.88
C THR A 83 -43.74 -40.56 -1.08
N LEU A 84 -43.97 -39.56 -0.21
CA LEU A 84 -45.25 -39.39 0.49
C LEU A 84 -46.40 -39.08 -0.49
N SER A 85 -46.15 -38.24 -1.49
CA SER A 85 -47.12 -37.92 -2.55
C SER A 85 -47.44 -39.14 -3.41
N LEU A 86 -46.44 -39.98 -3.69
CA LEU A 86 -46.61 -41.26 -4.37
C LEU A 86 -47.47 -42.23 -3.54
N ARG A 87 -47.19 -42.37 -2.24
CA ARG A 87 -47.98 -43.19 -1.30
C ARG A 87 -49.42 -42.72 -1.21
N LYS A 88 -49.66 -41.41 -1.19
CA LYS A 88 -51.00 -40.82 -1.20
C LYS A 88 -51.75 -41.14 -2.49
N ARG A 89 -51.09 -41.07 -3.65
CA ARG A 89 -51.69 -41.42 -4.94
C ARG A 89 -51.96 -42.92 -5.09
N LEU A 90 -51.08 -43.79 -4.58
CA LEU A 90 -51.29 -45.24 -4.50
C LEU A 90 -52.56 -45.59 -3.72
N ARG A 91 -52.78 -44.95 -2.55
CA ARG A 91 -54.01 -45.12 -1.77
C ARG A 91 -55.27 -44.65 -2.48
N GLN A 92 -55.13 -43.79 -3.49
CA GLN A 92 -56.25 -43.24 -4.27
C GLN A 92 -56.52 -44.01 -5.57
N GLY A 93 -55.79 -45.10 -5.86
CA GLY A 93 -56.01 -45.94 -7.04
C GLY A 93 -55.76 -45.26 -8.39
N LYS A 94 -55.07 -44.12 -8.41
CA LYS A 94 -54.80 -43.37 -9.67
C LYS A 94 -53.66 -44.05 -10.44
N PRO A 95 -53.73 -44.17 -11.78
CA PRO A 95 -52.67 -44.81 -12.57
C PRO A 95 -51.36 -44.02 -12.45
N LEU A 96 -50.29 -44.71 -12.04
CA LEU A 96 -48.99 -44.12 -11.64
C LEU A 96 -47.93 -44.12 -12.73
N TRP A 97 -48.30 -44.49 -13.95
CA TRP A 97 -47.35 -45.01 -14.91
C TRP A 97 -46.33 -43.98 -15.41
N SER A 98 -46.67 -42.69 -15.43
CA SER A 98 -45.74 -41.64 -15.89
C SER A 98 -44.90 -41.03 -14.76
N TYR A 99 -45.52 -40.62 -13.64
CA TYR A 99 -44.81 -39.84 -12.62
C TYR A 99 -43.84 -40.67 -11.77
N ALA A 100 -44.26 -41.86 -11.33
CA ALA A 100 -43.43 -42.73 -10.50
C ALA A 100 -42.25 -43.30 -11.29
N LEU A 101 -42.51 -43.69 -12.54
CA LEU A 101 -41.50 -44.23 -13.45
C LEU A 101 -40.47 -43.17 -13.83
N VAL A 102 -40.90 -41.93 -14.12
CA VAL A 102 -39.99 -40.82 -14.43
C VAL A 102 -39.12 -40.46 -13.23
N MET A 103 -39.68 -40.39 -12.01
CA MET A 103 -38.89 -40.08 -10.82
C MET A 103 -37.93 -41.22 -10.43
N LEU A 104 -38.34 -42.48 -10.57
CA LEU A 104 -37.47 -43.64 -10.37
C LEU A 104 -36.34 -43.69 -11.41
N LEU A 105 -36.66 -43.44 -12.68
CA LEU A 105 -35.66 -43.44 -13.75
C LEU A 105 -34.69 -42.27 -13.59
N LEU A 106 -35.18 -41.08 -13.26
CA LEU A 106 -34.35 -39.90 -13.02
C LEU A 106 -33.44 -40.10 -11.80
N GLY A 107 -33.98 -40.63 -10.70
CA GLY A 107 -33.19 -40.96 -9.51
C GLY A 107 -32.14 -42.04 -9.78
N ALA A 108 -32.47 -43.07 -10.56
CA ALA A 108 -31.52 -44.10 -10.96
C ALA A 108 -30.40 -43.55 -11.86
N VAL A 109 -30.73 -42.66 -12.80
CA VAL A 109 -29.75 -42.01 -13.69
C VAL A 109 -28.83 -41.06 -12.90
N LEU A 110 -29.37 -40.25 -11.99
CA LEU A 110 -28.55 -39.39 -11.13
C LEU A 110 -27.68 -40.20 -10.16
N SER A 111 -28.21 -41.27 -9.57
CA SER A 111 -27.45 -42.16 -8.69
C SER A 111 -26.29 -42.84 -9.42
N LEU A 112 -26.52 -43.28 -10.66
CA LEU A 112 -25.48 -43.86 -11.51
C LEU A 112 -24.41 -42.82 -11.90
N ALA A 113 -24.81 -41.60 -12.23
CA ALA A 113 -23.90 -40.51 -12.56
C ALA A 113 -23.01 -40.11 -11.37
N ALA A 114 -23.57 -40.05 -10.15
CA ALA A 114 -22.80 -39.77 -8.94
C ALA A 114 -21.80 -40.88 -8.61
N GLN A 115 -22.20 -42.15 -8.75
CA GLN A 115 -21.33 -43.31 -8.52
C GLN A 115 -20.19 -43.39 -9.54
N LEU A 116 -20.45 -43.06 -10.81
CA LEU A 116 -19.42 -43.00 -11.85
C LEU A 116 -18.48 -41.80 -11.68
N SER A 117 -18.96 -40.67 -11.17
CA SER A 117 -18.16 -39.46 -10.90
C SER A 117 -17.19 -39.66 -9.73
N ALA A 118 -17.62 -40.38 -8.69
CA ALA A 118 -16.80 -40.66 -7.50
C ALA A 118 -15.66 -41.67 -7.75
N VAL A 119 -15.74 -42.42 -8.84
CA VAL A 119 -14.71 -43.38 -9.24
C VAL A 119 -13.80 -42.70 -10.25
N GLY A 120 -12.65 -42.20 -9.78
CA GLY A 120 -11.67 -41.49 -10.61
C GLY A 120 -11.34 -42.19 -11.94
N GLU A 121 -10.94 -41.41 -12.95
CA GLU A 121 -10.81 -41.86 -14.35
C GLU A 121 -9.96 -43.13 -14.51
N ASP A 122 -8.97 -43.32 -13.64
CA ASP A 122 -7.98 -44.41 -13.62
C ASP A 122 -8.47 -45.75 -13.02
N ALA A 123 -9.71 -45.82 -12.50
CA ALA A 123 -10.20 -47.05 -11.89
C ALA A 123 -10.52 -48.14 -12.94
N GLY A 124 -10.05 -49.37 -12.67
CA GLY A 124 -10.30 -50.54 -13.52
C GLY A 124 -11.79 -50.84 -13.72
N TRP A 125 -12.11 -51.50 -14.84
CA TRP A 125 -13.50 -51.77 -15.25
C TRP A 125 -14.32 -52.52 -14.19
N SER A 126 -13.70 -53.39 -13.41
CA SER A 126 -14.32 -54.10 -12.29
C SER A 126 -14.72 -53.18 -11.12
N ALA A 127 -13.94 -52.14 -10.85
CA ALA A 127 -14.25 -51.15 -9.80
C ALA A 127 -15.42 -50.25 -10.23
N LYS A 128 -15.45 -49.83 -11.50
CA LYS A 128 -16.59 -49.11 -12.08
C LYS A 128 -17.87 -49.95 -12.07
N PHE A 129 -17.76 -51.26 -12.31
CA PHE A 129 -18.91 -52.18 -12.23
C PHE A 129 -19.39 -52.41 -10.79
N LEU A 130 -18.47 -52.59 -9.83
CA LEU A 130 -18.83 -52.71 -8.42
C LEU A 130 -19.51 -51.45 -7.88
N ALA A 131 -19.09 -50.27 -8.33
CA ALA A 131 -19.71 -49.00 -7.95
C ALA A 131 -21.17 -48.85 -8.44
N CYS A 132 -21.55 -49.55 -9.52
CA CYS A 132 -22.92 -49.57 -10.05
C CYS A 132 -23.83 -50.60 -9.35
N LEU A 133 -23.30 -51.50 -8.52
CA LEU A 133 -24.11 -52.53 -7.84
C LEU A 133 -25.23 -51.96 -6.95
N PRO A 134 -25.03 -50.88 -6.17
CA PRO A 134 -26.07 -50.34 -5.30
C PRO A 134 -27.27 -49.78 -6.09
N SER A 135 -27.03 -49.12 -7.23
CA SER A 135 -28.10 -48.58 -8.09
C SER A 135 -28.86 -49.68 -8.84
N LEU A 136 -28.17 -50.75 -9.27
CA LEU A 136 -28.79 -51.98 -9.78
C LEU A 136 -29.65 -52.68 -8.73
N ALA A 137 -29.18 -52.78 -7.49
CA ALA A 137 -29.95 -53.34 -6.38
C ALA A 137 -31.22 -52.52 -6.10
N PHE A 138 -31.14 -51.18 -6.17
CA PHE A 138 -32.29 -50.29 -6.01
C PHE A 138 -33.36 -50.49 -7.11
N LEU A 139 -32.95 -50.67 -8.37
CA LEU A 139 -33.86 -50.98 -9.48
C LEU A 139 -34.52 -52.35 -9.33
N PHE A 140 -33.77 -53.36 -8.86
CA PHE A 140 -34.27 -54.71 -8.62
C PHE A 140 -35.27 -54.74 -7.47
N LEU A 141 -34.98 -54.06 -6.35
CA LEU A 141 -35.90 -53.87 -5.23
C LEU A 141 -37.16 -53.11 -5.62
N SER A 142 -37.01 -52.04 -6.40
CA SER A 142 -38.15 -51.25 -6.91
C SER A 142 -39.09 -52.11 -7.77
N LYS A 143 -38.55 -53.01 -8.61
CA LYS A 143 -39.35 -53.96 -9.39
C LYS A 143 -40.07 -54.99 -8.51
N LEU A 144 -39.42 -55.46 -7.45
CA LEU A 144 -39.97 -56.45 -6.52
C LEU A 144 -41.14 -55.88 -5.71
N VAL A 145 -40.98 -54.65 -5.21
CA VAL A 145 -42.05 -53.89 -4.52
C VAL A 145 -43.23 -53.58 -5.46
N MET A 146 -42.96 -53.28 -6.73
CA MET A 146 -44.01 -53.01 -7.72
C MET A 146 -44.77 -54.28 -8.14
N GLY A 147 -44.12 -55.44 -8.13
CA GLY A 147 -44.73 -56.75 -8.44
C GLY A 147 -45.72 -57.22 -7.37
N ASP A 148 -45.46 -56.92 -6.11
CA ASP A 148 -46.36 -57.24 -4.98
C ASP A 148 -47.59 -56.32 -4.87
N LEU A 149 -47.61 -55.21 -5.62
CA LEU A 149 -48.76 -54.32 -5.68
C LEU A 149 -49.82 -54.78 -6.71
N ASP A 150 -49.50 -55.77 -7.55
CA ASP A 150 -50.43 -56.34 -8.55
C ASP A 150 -51.16 -57.60 -8.03
N SER A 151 -50.63 -58.25 -6.99
CA SER A 151 -51.22 -59.42 -6.32
C SER A 151 -52.43 -59.08 -5.43
N GLY A 152 -52.59 -57.82 -5.00
CA GLY A 152 -53.76 -57.35 -4.24
C GLY A 152 -55.08 -57.30 -5.03
N ARG A 153 -55.03 -57.37 -6.38
CA ARG A 153 -56.23 -57.32 -7.23
C ARG A 153 -57.03 -58.64 -7.22
N LYS A 154 -56.43 -59.76 -6.83
CA LYS A 154 -57.08 -61.09 -6.86
C LYS A 154 -57.85 -61.46 -5.59
N HIS A 155 -57.64 -60.78 -4.46
CA HIS A 155 -58.33 -61.10 -3.21
C HIS A 155 -59.69 -60.43 -3.06
N ALA A 156 -59.90 -59.26 -3.66
CA ALA A 156 -61.18 -58.54 -3.61
C ALA A 156 -62.29 -59.17 -4.47
N GLU A 157 -61.92 -59.99 -5.45
CA GLU A 157 -62.88 -60.64 -6.36
C GLU A 157 -63.51 -61.92 -5.74
N ILE A 158 -62.82 -62.57 -4.78
CA ILE A 158 -63.26 -63.82 -4.14
C ILE A 158 -64.28 -63.58 -3.00
N GLU A 159 -64.26 -62.41 -2.36
CA GLU A 159 -65.18 -62.07 -1.26
C GLU A 159 -66.57 -61.62 -1.75
N ALA A 160 -66.64 -61.05 -2.96
CA ALA A 160 -67.90 -60.60 -3.56
C ALA A 160 -68.81 -61.76 -4.01
N GLU A 161 -68.25 -62.96 -4.23
CA GLU A 161 -68.99 -64.12 -4.74
C GLU A 161 -69.69 -64.92 -3.63
N ARG A 162 -69.13 -64.94 -2.40
CA ARG A 162 -69.74 -65.61 -1.23
C ARG A 162 -71.01 -64.93 -0.73
N GLN A 163 -71.12 -63.60 -0.85
CA GLN A 163 -72.31 -62.87 -0.39
C GLN A 163 -73.56 -63.09 -1.26
N ARG A 164 -73.39 -63.53 -2.51
CA ARG A 164 -74.54 -63.81 -3.40
C ARG A 164 -75.22 -65.15 -3.12
N GLN A 165 -74.55 -66.10 -2.44
CA GLN A 165 -75.10 -67.43 -2.18
C GLN A 165 -75.95 -67.49 -0.89
N ALA A 166 -75.71 -66.63 0.09
CA ALA A 166 -76.45 -66.62 1.37
C ALA A 166 -77.88 -66.04 1.26
N ALA A 167 -78.17 -65.22 0.24
CA ALA A 167 -79.49 -64.60 0.06
C ALA A 167 -80.57 -65.57 -0.49
N ALA A 168 -80.17 -66.73 -1.04
CA ALA A 168 -81.10 -67.69 -1.67
C ALA A 168 -81.74 -68.68 -0.68
N GLU A 169 -81.15 -68.90 0.51
CA GLU A 169 -81.65 -69.87 1.49
C GLU A 169 -82.75 -69.34 2.42
N ALA A 170 -82.84 -68.01 2.60
CA ALA A 170 -83.81 -67.38 3.50
C ALA A 170 -85.26 -67.45 2.99
N ALA A 171 -85.47 -67.62 1.68
CA ALA A 171 -86.81 -67.65 1.08
C ALA A 171 -87.56 -68.98 1.26
N ARG A 172 -86.88 -70.09 1.58
CA ARG A 172 -87.50 -71.43 1.68
C ARG A 172 -88.17 -71.73 3.02
N ARG A 173 -87.94 -70.93 4.08
CA ARG A 173 -88.47 -71.19 5.44
C ARG A 173 -89.81 -70.50 5.77
N ALA A 174 -90.35 -69.69 4.86
CA ALA A 174 -91.55 -68.89 5.13
C ALA A 174 -92.89 -69.62 4.86
N GLU A 175 -92.85 -70.83 4.28
CA GLU A 175 -94.06 -71.53 3.80
C GLU A 175 -94.62 -72.61 4.76
N GLU A 176 -93.84 -73.05 5.76
CA GLU A 176 -94.21 -74.16 6.66
C GLU A 176 -95.16 -73.78 7.82
N VAL A 177 -95.43 -72.50 8.06
CA VAL A 177 -96.21 -72.04 9.24
C VAL A 177 -97.71 -71.88 8.98
N ARG A 178 -98.18 -72.04 7.72
CA ARG A 178 -99.59 -71.81 7.37
C ARG A 178 -100.53 -73.02 7.57
N ALA A 179 -100.02 -74.19 7.92
CA ALA A 179 -100.83 -75.42 7.99
C ALA A 179 -101.42 -75.76 9.38
N ALA A 180 -101.11 -75.02 10.45
CA ALA A 180 -101.46 -75.39 11.84
C ALA A 180 -102.73 -74.70 12.41
N ARG A 181 -103.55 -74.02 11.60
CA ARG A 181 -104.66 -73.16 12.10
C ARG A 181 -106.06 -73.56 11.63
N ALA A 182 -106.38 -74.86 11.63
CA ALA A 182 -107.72 -75.34 11.25
C ALA A 182 -108.53 -76.03 12.37
N GLU A 183 -107.95 -76.31 13.56
CA GLU A 183 -108.59 -77.21 14.54
C GLU A 183 -109.19 -76.53 15.80
N THR A 184 -109.16 -75.20 15.86
CA THR A 184 -109.67 -74.42 17.01
C THR A 184 -110.86 -73.54 16.62
N ALA A 185 -111.77 -74.07 15.82
CA ALA A 185 -113.00 -73.38 15.40
C ALA A 185 -114.21 -73.72 16.29
N ALA A 186 -114.18 -74.82 17.03
CA ALA A 186 -115.30 -75.27 17.87
C ALA A 186 -115.26 -74.73 19.32
N ALA A 187 -114.09 -74.34 19.82
CA ALA A 187 -113.94 -73.64 21.11
C ALA A 187 -114.43 -72.18 21.07
N ARG A 188 -114.49 -71.57 19.88
CA ARG A 188 -114.80 -70.14 19.67
C ARG A 188 -116.23 -69.73 20.01
N ARG A 189 -117.17 -70.66 20.13
CA ARG A 189 -118.58 -70.31 20.38
C ARG A 189 -118.92 -70.16 21.86
N ALA A 190 -118.24 -70.87 22.75
CA ALA A 190 -118.31 -70.61 24.20
C ALA A 190 -117.35 -69.49 24.62
N GLN A 191 -116.28 -69.28 23.85
CA GLN A 191 -115.33 -68.18 24.04
C GLN A 191 -115.92 -66.83 23.60
N ALA A 192 -116.89 -66.77 22.68
CA ALA A 192 -117.47 -65.51 22.18
C ALA A 192 -118.24 -64.69 23.24
N GLU A 193 -118.91 -65.34 24.21
CA GLU A 193 -119.69 -64.66 25.26
C GLU A 193 -118.82 -64.24 26.46
N ALA A 194 -117.75 -65.00 26.75
CA ALA A 194 -116.67 -64.57 27.64
C ALA A 194 -115.73 -63.55 26.97
N GLU A 195 -115.59 -63.58 25.64
CA GLU A 195 -114.82 -62.62 24.86
C GLU A 195 -115.50 -61.27 24.78
N GLU A 196 -116.81 -61.13 24.91
CA GLU A 196 -117.41 -59.78 24.84
C GLU A 196 -117.17 -59.00 26.15
N THR A 197 -117.27 -59.68 27.30
CA THR A 197 -116.91 -59.12 28.61
C THR A 197 -115.41 -58.98 28.78
N ALA A 198 -114.64 -59.99 28.36
CA ALA A 198 -113.19 -59.88 28.28
C ALA A 198 -112.76 -58.82 27.26
N ARG A 199 -113.38 -58.63 26.09
CA ARG A 199 -112.98 -57.57 25.13
C ARG A 199 -113.25 -56.18 25.65
N VAL A 200 -114.26 -55.96 26.50
CA VAL A 200 -114.48 -54.66 27.13
C VAL A 200 -113.45 -54.38 28.23
N GLU A 201 -113.09 -55.37 29.06
CA GLU A 201 -112.00 -55.24 30.04
C GLU A 201 -110.60 -55.23 29.38
N THR A 202 -110.41 -56.02 28.32
CA THR A 202 -109.17 -56.09 27.54
C THR A 202 -109.02 -54.80 26.75
N ALA A 203 -110.07 -54.27 26.11
CA ALA A 203 -110.01 -52.96 25.45
C ALA A 203 -109.80 -51.81 26.45
N ARG A 204 -110.30 -51.91 27.69
CA ARG A 204 -110.00 -50.94 28.75
C ARG A 204 -108.55 -51.06 29.23
N SER A 205 -108.05 -52.28 29.41
CA SER A 205 -106.66 -52.54 29.80
C SER A 205 -105.67 -52.26 28.67
N GLU A 206 -106.06 -52.44 27.42
CA GLU A 206 -105.32 -52.11 26.20
C GLU A 206 -105.35 -50.61 25.95
N ALA A 207 -106.47 -49.93 26.22
CA ALA A 207 -106.51 -48.47 26.21
C ALA A 207 -105.68 -47.87 27.35
N GLU A 208 -105.68 -48.48 28.54
CA GLU A 208 -104.88 -48.02 29.68
C GLU A 208 -103.38 -48.32 29.50
N THR A 209 -103.02 -49.49 28.95
CA THR A 209 -101.63 -49.82 28.59
C THR A 209 -101.17 -49.04 27.37
N ALA A 210 -102.00 -48.81 26.36
CA ALA A 210 -101.69 -47.92 25.24
C ALA A 210 -101.55 -46.47 25.70
N ALA A 211 -102.37 -46.02 26.66
CA ALA A 211 -102.21 -44.69 27.26
C ALA A 211 -100.92 -44.59 28.09
N ARG A 212 -100.56 -45.63 28.86
CA ARG A 212 -99.28 -45.70 29.58
C ARG A 212 -98.09 -45.75 28.64
N VAL A 213 -98.12 -46.60 27.62
CA VAL A 213 -97.05 -46.70 26.61
C VAL A 213 -96.96 -45.38 25.83
N ALA A 214 -98.07 -44.75 25.46
CA ALA A 214 -98.04 -43.44 24.80
C ALA A 214 -97.59 -42.30 25.71
N ALA A 215 -97.78 -42.41 27.03
CA ALA A 215 -97.24 -41.47 28.02
C ALA A 215 -95.74 -41.71 28.26
N GLU A 216 -95.30 -42.96 28.38
CA GLU A 216 -93.88 -43.34 28.48
C GLU A 216 -93.13 -43.00 27.20
N THR A 217 -93.71 -43.23 26.03
CA THR A 217 -93.11 -42.84 24.74
C THR A 217 -92.97 -41.32 24.66
N ARG A 218 -93.99 -40.55 25.07
CA ARG A 218 -93.89 -39.09 25.13
C ARG A 218 -92.88 -38.61 26.17
N ALA A 219 -92.75 -39.30 27.30
CA ALA A 219 -91.74 -38.99 28.32
C ALA A 219 -90.32 -39.26 27.81
N VAL A 220 -90.10 -40.39 27.15
CA VAL A 220 -88.82 -40.75 26.52
C VAL A 220 -88.52 -39.79 25.36
N GLU A 221 -89.47 -39.47 24.49
CA GLU A 221 -89.28 -38.48 23.42
C GLU A 221 -88.94 -37.10 23.97
N ALA A 222 -89.59 -36.67 25.07
CA ALA A 222 -89.28 -35.41 25.74
C ALA A 222 -87.88 -35.43 26.39
N GLU A 223 -87.49 -36.53 27.02
CA GLU A 223 -86.15 -36.71 27.60
C GLU A 223 -85.05 -36.77 26.53
N THR A 224 -85.31 -37.45 25.42
CA THR A 224 -84.39 -37.54 24.28
C THR A 224 -84.25 -36.18 23.59
N ALA A 225 -85.36 -35.43 23.46
CA ALA A 225 -85.33 -34.06 22.93
C ALA A 225 -84.58 -33.09 23.87
N ALA A 226 -84.75 -33.24 25.19
CA ALA A 226 -84.02 -32.44 26.18
C ALA A 226 -82.52 -32.77 26.16
N GLN A 227 -82.13 -34.05 26.06
CA GLN A 227 -80.73 -34.46 25.90
C GLN A 227 -80.14 -33.93 24.59
N ALA A 228 -80.85 -34.06 23.47
CA ALA A 228 -80.37 -33.55 22.18
C ALA A 228 -80.25 -32.01 22.17
N GLN A 229 -81.09 -31.28 22.91
CA GLN A 229 -80.94 -29.83 23.10
C GLN A 229 -79.73 -29.49 23.98
N ALA A 230 -79.52 -30.23 25.07
CA ALA A 230 -78.38 -30.05 25.96
C ALA A 230 -77.05 -30.35 25.24
N GLU A 231 -76.98 -31.41 24.43
CA GLU A 231 -75.81 -31.72 23.60
C GLU A 231 -75.52 -30.61 22.58
N LYS A 232 -76.55 -30.12 21.88
CA LYS A 232 -76.39 -28.99 20.95
C LYS A 232 -75.93 -27.71 21.64
N GLN A 233 -76.43 -27.42 22.84
CA GLN A 233 -75.96 -26.28 23.62
C GLN A 233 -74.50 -26.45 24.05
N ALA A 234 -74.11 -27.64 24.51
CA ALA A 234 -72.72 -27.93 24.86
C ALA A 234 -71.78 -27.83 23.64
N GLU A 235 -72.21 -28.26 22.45
CA GLU A 235 -71.45 -28.09 21.21
C GLU A 235 -71.28 -26.61 20.83
N ILE A 236 -72.34 -25.80 20.97
CA ILE A 236 -72.28 -24.36 20.68
C ILE A 236 -71.36 -23.65 21.68
N GLU A 237 -71.45 -23.98 22.97
CA GLU A 237 -70.58 -23.43 24.02
C GLU A 237 -69.12 -23.82 23.78
N ALA A 238 -68.83 -25.09 23.48
CA ALA A 238 -67.48 -25.54 23.16
C ALA A 238 -66.92 -24.87 21.87
N ALA A 239 -67.76 -24.69 20.85
CA ALA A 239 -67.36 -24.01 19.62
C ALA A 239 -67.08 -22.51 19.86
N THR A 240 -67.90 -21.84 20.68
CA THR A 240 -67.68 -20.43 21.03
C THR A 240 -66.45 -20.24 21.93
N GLU A 241 -66.20 -21.13 22.88
CA GLU A 241 -64.96 -21.10 23.68
C GLU A 241 -63.71 -21.28 22.80
N ALA A 242 -63.76 -22.20 21.82
CA ALA A 242 -62.67 -22.41 20.87
C ALA A 242 -62.42 -21.17 19.98
N GLU A 243 -63.48 -20.50 19.53
CA GLU A 243 -63.39 -19.26 18.75
C GLU A 243 -62.80 -18.10 19.57
N ILE A 244 -63.22 -17.94 20.83
CA ILE A 244 -62.66 -16.96 21.77
C ILE A 244 -61.17 -17.25 22.01
N ALA A 245 -60.79 -18.52 22.20
CA ALA A 245 -59.40 -18.91 22.39
C ALA A 245 -58.54 -18.61 21.16
N ALA A 246 -59.06 -18.87 19.96
CA ALA A 246 -58.37 -18.55 18.71
C ALA A 246 -58.19 -17.02 18.54
N HIS A 247 -59.20 -16.23 18.84
CA HIS A 247 -59.10 -14.76 18.82
C HIS A 247 -58.10 -14.24 19.87
N ALA A 248 -58.06 -14.82 21.06
CA ALA A 248 -57.10 -14.45 22.09
C ALA A 248 -55.65 -14.75 21.66
N GLN A 249 -55.42 -15.90 21.02
CA GLN A 249 -54.11 -16.26 20.46
C GLN A 249 -53.70 -15.28 19.34
N ALA A 250 -54.60 -15.00 18.39
CA ALA A 250 -54.33 -14.06 17.31
C ALA A 250 -54.03 -12.64 17.85
N ALA A 251 -54.75 -12.19 18.88
CA ALA A 251 -54.48 -10.91 19.52
C ALA A 251 -53.12 -10.90 20.24
N ALA A 252 -52.72 -11.99 20.88
CA ALA A 252 -51.41 -12.11 21.52
C ALA A 252 -50.27 -12.11 20.49
N GLU A 253 -50.44 -12.80 19.36
CA GLU A 253 -49.50 -12.77 18.24
C GLU A 253 -49.38 -11.38 17.61
N ALA A 254 -50.51 -10.68 17.43
CA ALA A 254 -50.53 -9.31 16.93
C ALA A 254 -49.77 -8.35 17.86
N ARG A 255 -49.93 -8.47 19.18
CA ARG A 255 -49.16 -7.67 20.16
C ARG A 255 -47.66 -7.94 20.07
N LYS A 256 -47.24 -9.20 20.00
CA LYS A 256 -45.82 -9.56 19.81
C LYS A 256 -45.27 -9.01 18.49
N ALA A 257 -46.06 -9.02 17.42
CA ALA A 257 -45.66 -8.45 16.14
C ALA A 257 -45.48 -6.92 16.20
N VAL A 258 -46.34 -6.22 16.94
CA VAL A 258 -46.20 -4.77 17.19
C VAL A 258 -44.94 -4.49 18.01
N GLU A 259 -44.71 -5.20 19.12
CA GLU A 259 -43.50 -5.04 19.94
C GLU A 259 -42.22 -5.28 19.12
N ALA A 260 -42.21 -6.31 18.27
CA ALA A 260 -41.09 -6.59 17.37
C ALA A 260 -40.90 -5.50 16.31
N ALA A 261 -41.99 -4.88 15.83
CA ALA A 261 -41.92 -3.76 14.89
C ALA A 261 -41.39 -2.48 15.56
N GLU A 262 -41.82 -2.20 16.79
CA GLU A 262 -41.33 -1.09 17.60
C GLU A 262 -39.83 -1.24 17.91
N GLN A 263 -39.38 -2.44 18.27
CA GLN A 263 -37.96 -2.74 18.48
C GLN A 263 -37.13 -2.51 17.20
N ARG A 264 -37.63 -2.95 16.04
CA ARG A 264 -36.97 -2.70 14.75
C ARG A 264 -36.94 -1.22 14.41
N ALA A 265 -38.00 -0.47 14.69
CA ALA A 265 -38.05 0.97 14.46
C ALA A 265 -37.06 1.71 15.39
N ALA A 266 -36.99 1.33 16.67
CA ALA A 266 -36.03 1.89 17.61
C ALA A 266 -34.58 1.63 17.17
N ALA A 267 -34.26 0.38 16.78
CA ALA A 267 -32.94 0.02 16.26
C ALA A 267 -32.59 0.79 14.97
N ALA A 268 -33.57 1.02 14.09
CA ALA A 268 -33.36 1.82 12.88
C ALA A 268 -33.07 3.30 13.19
N ILE A 269 -33.73 3.88 14.20
CA ILE A 269 -33.48 5.25 14.67
C ILE A 269 -32.07 5.36 15.28
N GLU A 270 -31.64 4.39 16.08
CA GLU A 270 -30.26 4.38 16.62
C GLU A 270 -29.21 4.24 15.52
N ALA A 271 -29.44 3.35 14.56
CA ALA A 271 -28.55 3.20 13.40
C ALA A 271 -28.46 4.50 12.58
N ALA A 272 -29.59 5.20 12.39
CA ALA A 272 -29.61 6.50 11.72
C ALA A 272 -28.82 7.57 12.50
N ARG A 273 -28.97 7.64 13.82
CA ARG A 273 -28.19 8.56 14.67
C ARG A 273 -26.69 8.28 14.61
N LEU A 274 -26.29 7.01 14.62
CA LEU A 274 -24.88 6.63 14.48
C LEU A 274 -24.34 6.99 13.09
N ALA A 275 -25.14 6.84 12.03
CA ALA A 275 -24.77 7.24 10.68
C ALA A 275 -24.62 8.77 10.57
N GLU A 276 -25.53 9.55 11.16
CA GLU A 276 -25.42 11.01 11.24
C GLU A 276 -24.17 11.45 12.03
N GLY A 277 -23.88 10.79 13.14
CA GLY A 277 -22.66 11.04 13.92
C GLY A 277 -21.38 10.80 13.09
N ARG A 278 -21.31 9.68 12.36
CA ARG A 278 -20.19 9.38 11.46
C ARG A 278 -20.07 10.38 10.30
N LEU A 279 -21.20 10.86 9.77
CA LEU A 279 -21.20 11.90 8.74
C LEU A 279 -20.70 13.24 9.27
N ALA A 280 -21.04 13.60 10.51
CA ALA A 280 -20.52 14.79 11.17
C ALA A 280 -19.01 14.68 11.41
N GLU A 281 -18.51 13.55 11.92
CA GLU A 281 -17.08 13.28 12.08
C GLU A 281 -16.32 13.33 10.75
N ALA A 282 -16.91 12.80 9.68
CA ALA A 282 -16.33 12.84 8.34
C ALA A 282 -16.26 14.27 7.78
N ARG A 283 -17.27 15.11 8.05
CA ARG A 283 -17.25 16.53 7.69
C ARG A 283 -16.17 17.29 8.46
N ASP A 284 -16.10 17.11 9.78
CA ASP A 284 -15.05 17.71 10.61
C ASP A 284 -13.65 17.27 10.16
N ALA A 285 -13.48 16.00 9.79
CA ALA A 285 -12.23 15.50 9.24
C ALA A 285 -11.89 16.12 7.88
N ALA A 286 -12.89 16.31 7.01
CA ALA A 286 -12.72 16.98 5.73
C ALA A 286 -12.34 18.46 5.90
N ASP A 287 -12.97 19.17 6.84
CA ASP A 287 -12.67 20.57 7.14
C ASP A 287 -11.26 20.72 7.73
N ARG A 288 -10.83 19.82 8.63
CA ARG A 288 -9.44 19.77 9.10
C ARG A 288 -8.44 19.51 7.97
N ALA A 289 -8.77 18.60 7.05
CA ALA A 289 -7.92 18.32 5.90
C ALA A 289 -7.83 19.52 4.93
N ALA A 290 -8.94 20.24 4.73
CA ALA A 290 -8.96 21.47 3.94
C ALA A 290 -8.11 22.57 4.59
N ALA A 291 -8.25 22.79 5.89
CA ALA A 291 -7.43 23.75 6.64
C ALA A 291 -5.93 23.41 6.58
N ALA A 292 -5.59 22.12 6.71
CA ALA A 292 -4.21 21.65 6.57
C ALA A 292 -3.63 21.91 5.17
N ARG A 293 -4.43 21.73 4.10
CA ARG A 293 -4.02 22.05 2.73
C ARG A 293 -3.74 23.53 2.54
N VAL A 294 -4.62 24.40 3.04
CA VAL A 294 -4.42 25.86 2.97
C VAL A 294 -3.13 26.27 3.68
N LEU A 295 -2.87 25.72 4.87
CA LEU A 295 -1.64 26.02 5.61
C LEU A 295 -0.39 25.51 4.89
N ALA A 296 -0.46 24.33 4.26
CA ALA A 296 0.64 23.80 3.45
C ALA A 296 0.91 24.68 2.21
N GLU A 297 -0.14 25.14 1.52
CA GLU A 297 -0.01 26.04 0.37
C GLU A 297 0.56 27.41 0.75
N GLN A 298 0.12 27.97 1.88
CA GLN A 298 0.70 29.20 2.44
C GLN A 298 2.18 29.02 2.78
N THR A 299 2.54 27.90 3.40
CA THR A 299 3.94 27.60 3.75
C THR A 299 4.80 27.43 2.50
N ALA A 300 4.29 26.74 1.47
CA ALA A 300 5.01 26.58 0.21
C ALA A 300 5.18 27.91 -0.53
N THR A 301 4.14 28.76 -0.53
CA THR A 301 4.20 30.10 -1.14
C THR A 301 5.22 30.99 -0.43
N GLU A 302 5.25 30.94 0.91
CA GLU A 302 6.24 31.71 1.68
C GLU A 302 7.67 31.20 1.46
N GLN A 303 7.87 29.87 1.40
CA GLN A 303 9.18 29.31 1.05
C GLN A 303 9.63 29.71 -0.36
N ALA A 304 8.72 29.70 -1.34
CA ALA A 304 9.02 30.15 -2.69
C ALA A 304 9.40 31.64 -2.72
N ARG A 305 8.71 32.47 -1.92
CA ARG A 305 9.04 33.90 -1.76
C ARG A 305 10.43 34.08 -1.17
N ILE A 306 10.75 33.42 -0.06
CA ILE A 306 12.07 33.48 0.59
C ILE A 306 13.19 33.04 -0.37
N LEU A 307 12.98 31.94 -1.11
CA LEU A 307 13.97 31.45 -2.08
C LEU A 307 14.14 32.41 -3.26
N THR A 308 13.07 33.06 -3.70
CA THR A 308 13.13 34.06 -4.78
C THR A 308 13.88 35.30 -4.31
N GLU A 309 13.56 35.83 -3.12
CA GLU A 309 14.27 36.97 -2.52
C GLU A 309 15.77 36.66 -2.32
N ALA A 310 16.10 35.44 -1.88
CA ALA A 310 17.48 34.98 -1.74
C ALA A 310 18.21 34.86 -3.09
N ALA A 311 17.53 34.38 -4.13
CA ALA A 311 18.09 34.27 -5.47
C ALA A 311 18.35 35.65 -6.09
N GLU A 312 17.41 36.59 -5.94
CA GLU A 312 17.59 37.99 -6.37
C GLU A 312 18.76 38.66 -5.65
N GLN A 313 18.91 38.40 -4.34
CA GLN A 313 20.04 38.94 -3.59
C GLN A 313 21.37 38.36 -4.07
N ALA A 314 21.44 37.05 -4.29
CA ALA A 314 22.63 36.41 -4.82
C ALA A 314 23.00 36.93 -6.23
N GLU A 315 22.00 37.26 -7.06
CA GLU A 315 22.24 37.88 -8.36
C GLU A 315 22.84 39.28 -8.22
N ARG A 316 22.31 40.11 -7.31
CA ARG A 316 22.87 41.45 -7.02
C ARG A 316 24.31 41.36 -6.52
N ASP A 317 24.57 40.49 -5.55
CA ASP A 317 25.92 40.28 -5.00
C ASP A 317 26.91 39.83 -6.10
N TYR A 318 26.47 38.95 -7.02
CA TYR A 318 27.27 38.53 -8.16
C TYR A 318 27.52 39.67 -9.17
N GLN A 319 26.52 40.49 -9.46
CA GLN A 319 26.66 41.65 -10.34
C GLN A 319 27.63 42.69 -9.75
N ASP A 320 27.56 42.94 -8.45
CA ASP A 320 28.47 43.83 -7.73
C ASP A 320 29.91 43.30 -7.74
N ALA A 321 30.09 42.01 -7.44
CA ALA A 321 31.40 41.36 -7.52
C ALA A 321 31.99 41.41 -8.94
N LEU A 322 31.14 41.26 -9.97
CA LEU A 322 31.55 41.38 -11.37
C LEU A 322 31.93 42.83 -11.72
N ALA A 323 31.23 43.81 -11.17
CA ALA A 323 31.56 45.22 -11.35
C ALA A 323 32.89 45.58 -10.68
N GLU A 324 33.14 45.10 -9.46
CA GLU A 324 34.41 45.24 -8.74
C GLU A 324 35.57 44.59 -9.53
N ALA A 325 35.40 43.34 -9.97
CA ALA A 325 36.40 42.64 -10.77
C ALA A 325 36.73 43.37 -12.09
N ARG A 326 35.75 44.05 -12.71
CA ARG A 326 35.97 44.87 -13.90
C ARG A 326 36.76 46.14 -13.59
N LEU A 327 36.53 46.77 -12.44
CA LEU A 327 37.31 47.92 -11.98
C LEU A 327 38.76 47.52 -11.71
N ASP A 328 38.98 46.40 -11.02
CA ASP A 328 40.31 45.86 -10.76
C ASP A 328 41.06 45.50 -12.06
N ALA A 329 40.36 44.89 -13.02
CA ALA A 329 40.94 44.57 -14.32
C ALA A 329 41.35 45.83 -15.09
N ARG A 330 40.56 46.91 -15.02
CA ARG A 330 40.92 48.21 -15.62
C ARG A 330 42.14 48.82 -14.91
N ALA A 331 42.14 48.84 -13.59
CA ALA A 331 43.28 49.35 -12.81
C ALA A 331 44.57 48.57 -13.10
N ALA A 332 44.49 47.24 -13.26
CA ALA A 332 45.62 46.42 -13.66
C ALA A 332 46.09 46.74 -15.09
N HIS A 333 45.17 46.99 -16.02
CA HIS A 333 45.49 47.39 -17.38
C HIS A 333 46.19 48.75 -17.42
N ASP A 334 45.69 49.73 -16.67
CA ASP A 334 46.29 51.07 -16.58
C ASP A 334 47.71 51.00 -16.01
N ARG A 335 47.94 50.23 -14.94
CA ARG A 335 49.28 49.97 -14.40
C ARG A 335 50.20 49.30 -15.41
N ALA A 336 49.68 48.36 -16.21
CA ALA A 336 50.47 47.72 -17.26
C ALA A 336 50.85 48.71 -18.36
N ALA A 337 49.97 49.64 -18.71
CA ALA A 337 50.24 50.70 -19.68
C ALA A 337 51.30 51.70 -19.15
N GLU A 338 51.21 52.11 -17.88
CA GLU A 338 52.23 52.92 -17.21
C GLU A 338 53.59 52.23 -17.22
N LEU A 339 53.63 50.93 -16.87
CA LEU A 339 54.87 50.15 -16.90
C LEU A 339 55.45 50.04 -18.32
N ASP A 340 54.62 49.88 -19.36
CA ASP A 340 55.09 49.89 -20.74
C ASP A 340 55.67 51.25 -21.16
N GLU A 341 55.05 52.35 -20.73
CA GLU A 341 55.57 53.70 -20.97
C GLU A 341 56.91 53.93 -20.26
N THR A 342 57.05 53.51 -19.01
CA THR A 342 58.34 53.58 -18.29
C THR A 342 59.41 52.71 -18.97
N ALA A 343 59.05 51.52 -19.45
CA ALA A 343 59.97 50.66 -20.19
C ALA A 343 60.41 51.31 -21.51
N ARG A 344 59.50 51.97 -22.24
CA ARG A 344 59.82 52.75 -23.44
C ARG A 344 60.76 53.92 -23.13
N ALA A 345 60.51 54.67 -22.05
CA ALA A 345 61.37 55.77 -21.61
C ALA A 345 62.78 55.29 -21.24
N LEU A 346 62.89 54.18 -20.50
CA LEU A 346 64.19 53.59 -20.14
C LEU A 346 64.96 53.09 -21.36
N ARG A 347 64.27 52.49 -22.35
CA ARG A 347 64.90 52.10 -23.63
C ARG A 347 65.43 53.32 -24.38
N ALA A 348 64.66 54.41 -24.45
CA ALA A 348 65.11 55.65 -25.10
C ALA A 348 66.35 56.24 -24.39
N GLN A 349 66.37 56.24 -23.05
CA GLN A 349 67.55 56.67 -22.29
C GLN A 349 68.77 55.79 -22.54
N LEU A 350 68.58 54.47 -22.65
CA LEU A 350 69.64 53.52 -22.97
C LEU A 350 70.20 53.78 -24.38
N ASP A 351 69.33 54.00 -25.37
CA ASP A 351 69.73 54.35 -26.73
C ASP A 351 70.50 55.69 -26.78
N GLU A 352 70.05 56.70 -26.03
CA GLU A 352 70.77 57.98 -25.93
C GLU A 352 72.15 57.83 -25.27
N ALA A 353 72.24 57.03 -24.20
CA ALA A 353 73.49 56.72 -23.53
C ALA A 353 74.44 55.95 -24.46
N GLN A 354 73.94 55.00 -25.26
CA GLN A 354 74.71 54.31 -26.29
C GLN A 354 75.23 55.28 -27.35
N ARG A 355 74.37 56.15 -27.90
CA ARG A 355 74.80 57.17 -28.87
C ARG A 355 75.83 58.13 -28.27
N PHE A 356 75.69 58.50 -26.99
CA PHE A 356 76.68 59.31 -26.30
C PHE A 356 78.02 58.57 -26.16
N ALA A 357 78.00 57.29 -25.79
CA ALA A 357 79.19 56.46 -25.72
C ALA A 357 79.87 56.31 -27.09
N GLU A 358 79.11 56.13 -28.17
CA GLU A 358 79.63 56.12 -29.55
C GLU A 358 80.26 57.46 -29.93
N ARG A 359 79.62 58.59 -29.60
CA ARG A 359 80.21 59.93 -29.79
C ARG A 359 81.49 60.12 -28.99
N GLN A 360 81.55 59.62 -27.77
CA GLN A 360 82.77 59.70 -26.96
C GLN A 360 83.87 58.79 -27.52
N ALA A 361 83.54 57.59 -28.00
CA ALA A 361 84.48 56.67 -28.62
C ALA A 361 85.06 57.25 -29.92
N THR A 362 84.21 57.82 -30.78
CA THR A 362 84.63 58.51 -32.01
C THR A 362 85.46 59.76 -31.71
N ALA A 363 85.11 60.55 -30.69
CA ALA A 363 85.92 61.69 -30.26
C ALA A 363 87.29 61.26 -29.72
N ARG A 364 87.35 60.16 -28.94
CA ARG A 364 88.62 59.58 -28.46
C ARG A 364 89.48 59.09 -29.63
N ALA A 365 88.90 58.35 -30.57
CA ALA A 365 89.61 57.89 -31.77
C ALA A 365 90.18 59.06 -32.58
N ARG A 366 89.43 60.16 -32.71
CA ARG A 366 89.91 61.39 -33.37
C ARG A 366 91.04 62.06 -32.58
N ALA A 367 90.91 62.17 -31.26
CA ALA A 367 91.96 62.73 -30.41
C ALA A 367 93.25 61.88 -30.46
N GLU A 368 93.13 60.55 -30.51
CA GLU A 368 94.26 59.63 -30.72
C GLU A 368 94.91 59.82 -32.09
N GLN A 369 94.12 59.99 -33.16
CA GLN A 369 94.63 60.33 -34.50
C GLN A 369 95.36 61.68 -34.53
N GLU A 370 94.79 62.72 -33.90
CA GLU A 370 95.42 64.04 -33.79
C GLU A 370 96.70 63.98 -32.95
N ALA A 371 96.71 63.24 -31.85
CA ALA A 371 97.90 63.02 -31.03
C ALA A 371 99.00 62.26 -31.81
N GLN A 372 98.62 61.25 -32.60
CA GLN A 372 99.55 60.55 -33.46
C GLN A 372 100.12 61.47 -34.56
N ALA A 373 99.28 62.29 -35.18
CA ALA A 373 99.73 63.29 -36.16
C ALA A 373 100.69 64.32 -35.54
N ILE A 374 100.48 64.73 -34.29
CA ILE A 374 101.41 65.58 -33.54
C ILE A 374 102.74 64.86 -33.27
N ILE A 375 102.71 63.58 -32.89
CA ILE A 375 103.92 62.77 -32.70
C ILE A 375 104.70 62.67 -34.02
N ASP A 376 104.03 62.34 -35.11
CA ASP A 376 104.64 62.23 -36.44
C ASP A 376 105.20 63.59 -36.90
N ALA A 377 104.49 64.69 -36.65
CA ALA A 377 104.97 66.04 -36.97
C ALA A 377 106.18 66.43 -36.11
N ARG A 378 106.16 66.11 -34.81
CA ARG A 378 107.30 66.31 -33.90
C ARG A 378 108.49 65.51 -34.38
N ASP A 379 108.33 64.25 -34.74
CA ASP A 379 109.42 63.38 -35.19
C ASP A 379 109.94 63.85 -36.55
N GLY A 380 109.07 64.35 -37.44
CA GLY A 380 109.43 65.08 -38.65
C GLY A 380 110.29 66.31 -38.37
N LEU A 381 109.88 67.16 -37.43
CA LEU A 381 110.64 68.34 -37.00
C LEU A 381 111.96 67.95 -36.34
N VAL A 382 112.00 66.90 -35.51
CA VAL A 382 113.24 66.39 -34.89
C VAL A 382 114.20 65.92 -35.98
N ASN A 383 113.70 65.20 -37.00
CA ASN A 383 114.50 64.78 -38.14
C ASN A 383 115.03 65.98 -38.95
N GLU A 384 114.24 67.04 -39.14
CA GLU A 384 114.71 68.28 -39.75
C GLU A 384 115.73 69.01 -38.87
N LEU A 385 115.53 69.04 -37.56
CA LEU A 385 116.45 69.61 -36.58
C LEU A 385 117.77 68.82 -36.56
N GLU A 386 117.72 67.51 -36.72
CA GLU A 386 118.91 66.68 -36.92
C GLU A 386 119.58 66.95 -38.28
N ARG A 387 118.82 67.10 -39.37
CA ARG A 387 119.39 67.46 -40.67
C ARG A 387 120.07 68.83 -40.62
N THR A 388 119.43 69.81 -40.00
CA THR A 388 120.00 71.16 -39.80
C THR A 388 121.17 71.12 -38.85
N ARG A 389 121.16 70.32 -37.78
CA ARG A 389 122.35 70.08 -36.94
C ARG A 389 123.48 69.41 -37.71
N ARG A 390 123.19 68.44 -38.57
CA ARG A 390 124.22 67.82 -39.44
C ARG A 390 124.73 68.82 -40.47
N ALA A 391 123.88 69.69 -41.01
CA ALA A 391 124.27 70.77 -41.90
C ALA A 391 125.10 71.85 -41.18
N LEU A 392 124.73 72.18 -39.94
CA LEU A 392 125.46 73.09 -39.06
C LEU A 392 126.78 72.47 -38.63
N ALA A 393 126.84 71.18 -38.32
CA ALA A 393 128.07 70.44 -38.02
C ALA A 393 128.98 70.42 -39.26
N ARG A 394 128.44 70.26 -40.47
CA ARG A 394 129.22 70.43 -41.72
C ARG A 394 129.64 71.87 -41.97
N ALA A 395 128.86 72.85 -41.51
CA ALA A 395 129.23 74.26 -41.56
C ALA A 395 130.29 74.63 -40.49
N GLN A 396 130.26 73.96 -39.33
CA GLN A 396 131.23 74.07 -38.24
C GLN A 396 132.55 73.36 -38.61
N GLU A 397 132.49 72.18 -39.23
CA GLU A 397 133.64 71.50 -39.85
C GLU A 397 134.27 72.37 -40.96
N LYS A 398 133.50 73.27 -41.57
CA LYS A 398 133.97 74.28 -42.54
C LYS A 398 134.38 75.63 -41.90
N ALA A 399 134.14 75.82 -40.60
CA ALA A 399 134.46 77.04 -39.84
C ALA A 399 135.58 76.83 -38.79
N GLU A 400 136.05 75.60 -38.59
CA GLU A 400 137.20 75.27 -37.73
C GLU A 400 138.58 75.61 -38.34
N THR A 401 138.60 76.56 -39.29
CA THR A 401 139.71 77.50 -39.50
C THR A 401 139.25 78.89 -39.06
N SER A 402 139.34 79.18 -37.76
CA SER A 402 139.48 80.50 -37.11
C SER A 402 138.64 80.66 -35.83
N THR A 403 139.34 80.49 -34.71
CA THR A 403 139.26 81.21 -33.43
C THR A 403 138.04 82.09 -33.07
N SER A 404 137.45 81.77 -31.91
CA SER A 404 137.36 82.61 -30.69
C SER A 404 135.96 83.01 -30.13
N ARG A 405 135.86 82.82 -28.79
CA ARG A 405 135.08 83.51 -27.74
C ARG A 405 133.59 83.19 -27.47
N GLN A 406 133.36 82.78 -26.21
CA GLN A 406 132.20 82.93 -25.28
C GLN A 406 131.40 84.24 -25.44
N PRO A 407 130.14 84.40 -24.91
CA PRO A 407 129.68 84.00 -23.55
C PRO A 407 128.16 83.62 -23.39
N GLU A 408 127.77 82.99 -22.27
CA GLU A 408 126.87 83.47 -21.18
C GLU A 408 125.33 83.38 -21.32
N ILE A 409 124.72 82.71 -20.31
CA ILE A 409 123.44 82.99 -19.58
C ILE A 409 122.12 82.89 -20.42
N VAL A 410 121.09 82.12 -20.04
CA VAL A 410 119.94 82.54 -19.20
C VAL A 410 119.00 81.33 -18.96
N ARG A 411 118.58 81.13 -17.70
CA ARG A 411 117.43 80.31 -17.24
C ARG A 411 116.10 81.07 -17.46
N PRO A 412 114.95 80.40 -17.63
CA PRO A 412 114.00 80.24 -16.50
C PRO A 412 113.32 78.84 -16.52
N ALA A 413 113.02 78.14 -15.43
CA ALA A 413 112.20 78.47 -14.25
C ALA A 413 110.69 78.63 -14.55
N ALA A 414 109.92 77.54 -14.39
CA ALA A 414 108.56 77.55 -13.80
C ALA A 414 108.00 76.11 -13.68
N ARG A 415 108.43 75.36 -12.65
CA ARG A 415 107.59 74.30 -12.06
C ARG A 415 106.55 75.00 -11.19
N LYS A 416 105.26 74.86 -11.51
CA LYS A 416 104.20 75.18 -10.56
C LYS A 416 104.17 74.12 -9.47
N SER A 417 104.64 74.51 -8.30
CA SER A 417 104.50 73.81 -7.03
C SER A 417 103.03 73.70 -6.66
N LEU A 418 102.67 72.50 -6.19
CA LEU A 418 101.44 72.21 -5.46
C LEU A 418 101.37 73.12 -4.23
N ALA A 419 100.21 73.75 -4.04
CA ALA A 419 99.91 74.49 -2.83
C ALA A 419 99.84 73.52 -1.65
N SER A 420 100.73 73.73 -0.69
CA SER A 420 100.61 73.24 0.68
C SER A 420 99.48 74.00 1.38
N VAL A 421 98.44 73.27 1.80
CA VAL A 421 97.45 73.77 2.76
C VAL A 421 97.74 73.10 4.11
N PRO A 422 97.88 73.88 5.20
CA PRO A 422 98.05 73.36 6.55
C PRO A 422 96.70 73.24 7.24
N ALA A 423 96.42 72.09 7.87
CA ALA A 423 95.57 72.00 9.05
C ALA A 423 95.66 70.58 9.61
N THR A 424 96.05 70.49 10.88
CA THR A 424 95.95 69.31 11.71
C THR A 424 94.54 68.72 11.59
N LEU A 425 94.45 67.51 11.03
CA LEU A 425 93.21 66.74 10.95
C LEU A 425 92.76 66.35 12.37
N PRO A 426 91.45 66.32 12.66
CA PRO A 426 90.96 65.77 13.92
C PRO A 426 91.26 64.25 13.99
N ASP A 427 91.82 63.78 15.10
CA ASP A 427 92.28 62.38 15.29
C ASP A 427 91.18 61.30 15.18
N ASN A 428 89.91 61.69 14.97
CA ASN A 428 88.73 60.82 14.96
C ASN A 428 88.00 60.80 13.60
N LEU A 429 88.71 60.93 12.46
CA LEU A 429 88.08 60.71 11.15
C LEU A 429 87.85 59.22 10.89
N PRO A 430 86.66 58.81 10.41
CA PRO A 430 86.40 57.42 10.06
C PRO A 430 87.30 56.97 8.90
N GLU A 431 88.03 55.87 9.09
CA GLU A 431 88.83 55.25 8.03
C GLU A 431 87.90 54.70 6.94
N VAL A 432 87.98 55.27 5.74
CA VAL A 432 87.26 54.78 4.56
C VAL A 432 88.24 53.99 3.68
N ASP A 433 87.95 52.70 3.45
CA ASP A 433 88.84 51.80 2.71
C ASP A 433 89.34 52.40 1.39
N LYS A 434 90.68 52.51 1.26
CA LYS A 434 91.42 53.05 0.10
C LYS A 434 91.20 54.53 -0.22
N VAL A 435 90.64 55.32 0.70
CA VAL A 435 90.54 56.77 0.56
C VAL A 435 91.43 57.43 1.59
N ARG A 436 92.29 58.36 1.16
CA ARG A 436 93.18 59.06 2.08
C ARG A 436 92.37 59.95 3.03
N PRO A 437 92.72 60.06 4.33
CA PRO A 437 91.96 60.85 5.31
C PRO A 437 91.76 62.31 4.90
N GLU A 438 92.72 62.91 4.20
CA GLU A 438 92.62 64.29 3.70
C GLU A 438 91.54 64.42 2.62
N THR A 439 91.35 63.38 1.81
CA THR A 439 90.29 63.31 0.79
C THR A 439 88.92 63.16 1.44
N VAL A 440 88.82 62.34 2.50
CA VAL A 440 87.59 62.22 3.31
C VAL A 440 87.22 63.57 3.92
N ALA A 441 88.19 64.26 4.54
CA ALA A 441 87.98 65.58 5.13
C ALA A 441 87.53 66.63 4.09
N LEU A 442 88.15 66.65 2.89
CA LEU A 442 87.77 67.57 1.81
C LEU A 442 86.32 67.37 1.34
N ILE A 443 85.88 66.11 1.21
CA ILE A 443 84.51 65.76 0.78
C ILE A 443 83.50 66.16 1.86
N LEU A 444 83.79 65.86 3.12
CA LEU A 444 82.91 66.21 4.24
C LEU A 444 82.80 67.72 4.44
N ALA A 445 83.90 68.46 4.28
CA ALA A 445 83.89 69.93 4.32
C ALA A 445 83.04 70.52 3.18
N ALA A 446 83.22 70.03 1.94
CA ALA A 446 82.42 70.50 0.81
C ALA A 446 80.92 70.18 0.97
N ARG A 447 80.59 69.01 1.53
CA ARG A 447 79.21 68.60 1.87
C ARG A 447 78.61 69.45 3.00
N ALA A 448 79.42 69.82 3.98
CA ALA A 448 79.01 70.71 5.07
C ALA A 448 78.67 72.12 4.57
N GLU A 449 79.50 72.68 3.67
CA GLU A 449 79.26 74.00 3.06
C GLU A 449 78.08 73.99 2.09
N ASN A 450 77.77 72.85 1.47
CA ASN A 450 76.71 72.68 0.48
C ASN A 450 75.85 71.45 0.80
N PRO A 451 74.95 71.53 1.81
CA PRO A 451 74.20 70.37 2.30
C PRO A 451 73.26 69.77 1.24
N ASP A 452 72.80 70.58 0.30
CA ASP A 452 71.88 70.16 -0.76
C ASP A 452 72.59 69.77 -2.07
N ALA A 453 73.93 69.93 -2.16
CA ALA A 453 74.66 69.65 -3.38
C ALA A 453 74.61 68.16 -3.75
N THR A 454 74.29 67.86 -5.00
CA THR A 454 74.35 66.50 -5.54
C THR A 454 75.78 65.96 -5.56
N GLN A 455 75.96 64.62 -5.65
CA GLN A 455 77.30 64.02 -5.69
C GLN A 455 78.15 64.55 -6.87
N ALA A 456 77.49 64.87 -7.99
CA ALA A 456 78.11 65.47 -9.18
C ALA A 456 78.61 66.89 -8.91
N GLU A 457 77.83 67.72 -8.20
CA GLU A 457 78.24 69.07 -7.82
C GLU A 457 79.40 69.04 -6.83
N LEU A 458 79.38 68.12 -5.86
CA LEU A 458 80.50 67.92 -4.93
C LEU A 458 81.77 67.43 -5.66
N ALA A 459 81.62 66.62 -6.71
CA ALA A 459 82.74 66.19 -7.56
C ALA A 459 83.36 67.37 -8.29
N GLU A 460 82.53 68.29 -8.78
CA GLU A 460 82.99 69.50 -9.44
C GLU A 460 83.70 70.46 -8.48
N ILE A 461 83.16 70.65 -7.27
CA ILE A 461 83.72 71.53 -6.23
C ILE A 461 85.08 71.00 -5.74
N THR A 462 85.14 69.71 -5.39
CA THR A 462 86.34 69.11 -4.78
C THR A 462 87.37 68.62 -5.80
N LYS A 463 87.00 68.51 -7.07
CA LYS A 463 87.76 67.83 -8.13
C LYS A 463 88.06 66.36 -7.80
N ILE A 464 87.23 65.72 -6.97
CA ILE A 464 87.32 64.30 -6.63
C ILE A 464 86.27 63.52 -7.44
N SER A 465 86.59 62.31 -7.89
CA SER A 465 85.66 61.47 -8.67
C SER A 465 84.36 61.15 -7.90
N ASP A 466 83.22 61.15 -8.58
CA ASP A 466 81.90 60.78 -8.04
C ASP A 466 81.91 59.45 -7.27
N ARG A 467 82.62 58.43 -7.79
CA ARG A 467 82.77 57.12 -7.13
C ARG A 467 83.39 57.22 -5.73
N THR A 468 84.38 58.09 -5.57
CA THR A 468 85.07 58.30 -4.28
C THR A 468 84.19 59.08 -3.32
N ILE A 469 83.44 60.08 -3.82
CA ILE A 469 82.46 60.84 -3.04
C ILE A 469 81.35 59.93 -2.52
N ARG A 470 80.77 59.10 -3.38
CA ARG A 470 79.74 58.12 -2.99
C ARG A 470 80.26 57.14 -1.94
N ARG A 471 81.50 56.65 -2.10
CA ARG A 471 82.11 55.74 -1.14
C ARG A 471 82.28 56.39 0.24
N VAL A 472 82.71 57.65 0.27
CA VAL A 472 82.87 58.39 1.53
C VAL A 472 81.51 58.70 2.17
N LEU A 473 80.55 59.24 1.42
CA LEU A 473 79.24 59.60 1.97
C LEU A 473 78.43 58.39 2.46
N ASN A 474 78.60 57.21 1.85
CA ASN A 474 77.97 55.99 2.32
C ASN A 474 78.65 55.38 3.56
N ALA A 475 79.94 55.64 3.75
CA ALA A 475 80.72 55.09 4.86
C ALA A 475 80.65 55.95 6.13
N VAL A 476 80.24 57.22 6.01
CA VAL A 476 80.18 58.17 7.12
C VAL A 476 78.72 58.35 7.58
N PRO A 477 78.37 57.97 8.82
CA PRO A 477 77.04 58.21 9.39
C PRO A 477 76.68 59.71 9.36
N ALA A 478 75.41 60.02 9.09
CA ALA A 478 74.91 61.40 8.98
C ALA A 478 75.18 62.25 10.24
N GLU A 479 75.29 61.61 11.41
CA GLU A 479 75.62 62.23 12.71
C GLU A 479 77.02 62.84 12.74
N ILE A 480 78.00 62.26 12.04
CA ILE A 480 79.38 62.76 11.97
C ILE A 480 79.47 63.99 11.05
N VAL A 481 78.65 64.06 10.00
CA VAL A 481 78.60 65.20 9.08
C VAL A 481 78.20 66.49 9.83
N GLY A 482 77.28 66.39 10.79
CA GLY A 482 76.90 67.50 11.67
C GLY A 482 77.99 67.95 12.65
N GLN A 483 78.84 67.03 13.11
CA GLN A 483 79.96 67.36 14.01
C GLN A 483 81.10 68.08 13.26
N VAL A 484 81.35 67.74 11.99
CA VAL A 484 82.32 68.45 11.15
C VAL A 484 81.90 69.91 10.93
N LEU A 485 80.60 70.18 10.75
CA LEU A 485 80.02 71.53 10.70
C LEU A 485 80.29 72.35 11.96
N ALA A 486 80.22 71.74 13.15
CA ALA A 486 80.51 72.42 14.42
C ALA A 486 82.00 72.76 14.60
N LEU A 487 82.91 71.98 14.00
CA LEU A 487 84.36 72.22 14.05
C LEU A 487 84.84 73.23 13.00
N THR A 488 84.17 73.33 11.84
CA THR A 488 84.52 74.30 10.79
C THR A 488 83.88 75.67 11.00
N SER A 489 82.68 75.75 11.60
CA SER A 489 82.02 77.02 11.93
C SER A 489 82.64 77.78 13.12
N GLY A 490 83.52 77.15 13.91
CA GLY A 490 84.25 77.77 15.02
C GLY A 490 85.52 78.54 14.64
N ARG A 491 85.80 78.76 13.34
CA ARG A 491 87.01 79.43 12.85
C ARG A 491 86.68 80.68 12.02
N VAL A 492 85.86 81.56 12.58
CA VAL A 492 85.84 83.00 12.29
C VAL A 492 85.61 83.76 13.60
N ALA A 493 86.72 84.00 14.30
CA ALA A 493 86.99 85.22 15.06
C ALA A 493 88.43 85.60 14.76
#